data_AF-A0A222WMJ1-F1
#
_entry.id   AF-A0A222WMJ1-F1
#
_cell.length_a   1.000
_cell.length_b   1.000
_cell.length_c   1.000
_cell.angle_alpha   90.00
_cell.angle_beta   90.00
_cell.angle_gamma   90.00
#
_symmetry.space_group_name_H-M   'P 1'
#
loop_
_entity.id
_entity.type
_entity.pdbx_description
1 polymer ?
#
loop_
_entity_poly.entity_id
_entity_poly.type
_entity_poly.pdbx_seq_one_letter_code
_entity_poly.pdbx_strand_id
1 'polypeptide(L)'
;MRRAKTHSYLQVDDYLDLLNYAKQLHDIKWQQELKEALQHHLQENGKETKDSKINALWRHFDQINDRLLELFDLLRNSKNAAERNSWSEQIWELKLEQIKLEKQIQASYSHL
;
A
#
# COMPACT_ATOMS: atom_id res chain seq x y z
N MET A 1 17.70 -37.77 -14.12
CA MET A 1 16.79 -36.67 -14.48
C MET A 1 16.39 -35.93 -13.19
N ARG A 2 16.86 -34.69 -12.98
CA ARG A 2 16.41 -33.85 -11.86
C ARG A 2 15.40 -32.86 -12.40
N ARG A 3 14.13 -32.96 -11.99
CA ARG A 3 13.13 -31.92 -12.24
C ARG A 3 13.55 -30.69 -11.43
N ALA A 4 13.95 -29.63 -12.12
CA ALA A 4 14.07 -28.31 -11.52
C ALA A 4 12.70 -27.95 -10.91
N LYS A 5 12.68 -27.60 -9.63
CA LYS A 5 11.46 -27.16 -8.95
C LYS A 5 10.98 -25.88 -9.64
N THR A 6 9.85 -25.98 -10.32
CA THR A 6 9.18 -24.91 -11.06
C THR A 6 8.93 -23.72 -10.13
N HIS A 7 9.12 -22.52 -10.67
CA HIS A 7 8.98 -21.23 -9.99
C HIS A 7 7.68 -21.16 -9.19
N SER A 8 7.80 -20.89 -7.88
CA SER A 8 6.64 -20.57 -7.04
C SER A 8 6.19 -19.16 -7.42
N TYR A 9 5.18 -19.05 -8.28
CA TYR A 9 4.50 -17.79 -8.50
C TYR A 9 3.78 -17.43 -7.20
N LEU A 10 4.21 -16.35 -6.55
CA LEU A 10 3.49 -15.75 -5.42
C LEU A 10 2.10 -15.34 -5.92
N GLN A 11 1.05 -15.80 -5.24
CA GLN A 11 -0.32 -15.37 -5.53
C GLN A 11 -0.54 -13.95 -5.03
N VAL A 12 -1.60 -13.29 -5.50
CA VAL A 12 -1.95 -11.93 -5.07
C VAL A 12 -2.12 -11.86 -3.55
N ASP A 13 -2.68 -12.89 -2.93
CA ASP A 13 -2.80 -13.00 -1.47
C ASP A 13 -1.43 -13.02 -0.77
N ASP A 14 -0.42 -13.71 -1.33
CA ASP A 14 0.93 -13.72 -0.76
C ASP A 14 1.57 -12.33 -0.79
N TYR A 15 1.34 -11.55 -1.85
CA TYR A 15 1.81 -10.17 -1.94
C TYR A 15 1.11 -9.26 -0.92
N LEU A 16 -0.18 -9.48 -0.66
CA LEU A 16 -0.93 -8.73 0.35
C LEU A 16 -0.46 -9.05 1.77
N ASP A 17 -0.16 -10.32 2.06
CA ASP A 17 0.40 -10.75 3.35
C ASP A 17 1.77 -10.14 3.58
N LEU A 18 2.65 -10.18 2.57
CA LEU A 18 3.96 -9.53 2.63
C LEU A 18 3.83 -8.02 2.82
N LEU A 19 2.88 -7.38 2.14
CA LEU A 19 2.64 -5.94 2.28
C LEU A 19 2.15 -5.58 3.68
N ASN A 20 1.26 -6.39 4.26
CA ASN A 20 0.79 -6.22 5.63
C ASN A 20 1.92 -6.41 6.64
N TYR A 21 2.82 -7.36 6.40
CA TYR A 21 4.00 -7.56 7.22
C TYR A 21 5.00 -6.39 7.10
N ALA A 22 5.25 -5.89 5.90
CA ALA A 22 6.07 -4.70 5.68
C ALA A 22 5.52 -3.45 6.40
N LYS A 23 4.18 -3.33 6.49
CA LYS A 23 3.52 -2.28 7.29
C LYS A 23 3.75 -2.42 8.79
N GLN A 24 3.67 -3.64 9.33
CA GLN A 24 3.94 -3.88 10.75
C GLN A 24 5.39 -3.49 11.12
N LEU A 25 6.31 -3.64 10.18
CA LEU A 25 7.70 -3.22 10.33
C LEU A 25 7.94 -1.73 10.04
N HIS A 26 6.91 -0.99 9.60
CA HIS A 26 7.02 0.38 9.10
C HIS A 26 8.05 0.55 7.96
N ASP A 27 8.32 -0.52 7.20
CA ASP A 27 9.27 -0.51 6.10
C ASP A 27 8.59 0.04 4.83
N ILE A 28 8.66 1.36 4.66
CA ILE A 28 8.01 2.08 3.55
C ILE A 28 8.61 1.69 2.20
N LYS A 29 9.92 1.41 2.16
CA LYS A 29 10.61 1.03 0.93
C LYS A 29 10.14 -0.35 0.47
N TRP A 30 10.11 -1.30 1.39
CA TRP A 30 9.66 -2.64 1.07
C TRP A 30 8.18 -2.69 0.68
N GLN A 31 7.34 -1.86 1.30
CA GLN A 31 5.94 -1.69 0.87
C GLN A 31 5.82 -1.21 -0.57
N GLN A 32 6.66 -0.25 -1.01
CA GLN A 32 6.67 0.22 -2.40
C GLN A 32 7.08 -0.88 -3.38
N GLU A 33 8.18 -1.59 -3.08
CA GLU A 33 8.67 -2.70 -3.92
C GLU A 33 7.60 -3.80 -4.11
N LEU A 34 6.85 -4.13 -3.04
CA LEU A 34 5.77 -5.11 -3.10
C LEU A 34 4.57 -4.64 -3.93
N LYS A 35 4.23 -3.35 -3.86
CA LYS A 35 3.16 -2.76 -4.69
C LYS A 35 3.51 -2.78 -6.17
N GLU A 36 4.74 -2.38 -6.52
CA GLU A 36 5.22 -2.37 -7.90
C GLU A 36 5.21 -3.78 -8.50
N ALA A 37 5.72 -4.76 -7.74
CA ALA A 37 5.69 -6.16 -8.15
C ALA A 37 4.26 -6.70 -8.33
N LEU A 38 3.34 -6.33 -7.44
CA LEU A 38 1.93 -6.71 -7.55
C LEU A 38 1.25 -6.08 -8.77
N GLN A 39 1.51 -4.79 -9.03
CA GLN A 39 0.98 -4.10 -10.22
C GLN A 39 1.49 -4.72 -11.51
N HIS A 40 2.79 -5.04 -11.59
CA HIS A 40 3.37 -5.70 -12.76
C HIS A 40 2.75 -7.08 -13.00
N HIS A 41 2.61 -7.89 -11.94
CA HIS A 41 1.99 -9.21 -12.02
C HIS A 41 0.52 -9.16 -12.48
N LEU A 42 -0.21 -8.11 -12.12
CA LEU A 42 -1.61 -7.91 -12.55
C LEU A 42 -1.70 -7.46 -14.02
N GLN A 43 -0.79 -6.58 -14.48
CA GLN A 43 -0.73 -6.15 -15.87
C GLN A 43 -0.42 -7.32 -16.83
N GLU A 44 0.43 -8.27 -16.42
CA GLU A 44 0.74 -9.46 -17.22
C GLU A 44 -0.44 -10.45 -17.35
N ASN A 45 -1.45 -10.38 -16.46
CA ASN A 45 -2.58 -11.32 -16.40
C ASN A 45 -3.91 -10.79 -17.01
N GLY A 46 -3.92 -9.61 -17.63
CA GLY A 46 -4.93 -9.20 -18.64
C GLY A 46 -6.39 -9.06 -18.17
N LYS A 47 -6.70 -8.27 -17.12
CA LYS A 47 -8.09 -7.93 -16.71
C LYS A 47 -8.34 -6.41 -16.69
N GLU A 48 -8.23 -5.76 -17.86
CA GLU A 48 -8.29 -4.30 -18.06
C GLU A 48 -9.50 -3.56 -17.43
N THR A 49 -10.65 -4.19 -17.19
CA THR A 49 -11.85 -3.52 -16.65
C THR A 49 -11.97 -3.53 -15.12
N LYS A 50 -11.45 -4.54 -14.43
CA LYS A 50 -11.34 -4.54 -12.95
C LYS A 50 -10.11 -3.75 -12.49
N ASP A 51 -9.10 -3.64 -13.35
CA ASP A 51 -7.87 -2.89 -13.09
C ASP A 51 -8.12 -1.41 -12.83
N SER A 52 -9.10 -0.75 -13.48
CA SER A 52 -9.26 0.71 -13.29
C SER A 52 -9.68 1.10 -11.86
N LYS A 53 -10.56 0.33 -11.22
CA LYS A 53 -10.99 0.56 -9.84
C LYS A 53 -9.89 0.22 -8.84
N ILE A 54 -9.22 -0.92 -9.03
CA ILE A 54 -8.10 -1.34 -8.18
C ILE A 54 -6.94 -0.34 -8.29
N ASN A 55 -6.60 0.09 -9.51
CA ASN A 55 -5.58 1.11 -9.75
C ASN A 55 -5.98 2.46 -9.13
N ALA A 56 -7.26 2.84 -9.15
CA ALA A 56 -7.71 4.05 -8.46
C ALA A 56 -7.54 3.95 -6.93
N LEU A 57 -7.83 2.78 -6.34
CA LEU A 57 -7.59 2.53 -4.91
C LEU A 57 -6.10 2.60 -4.57
N TRP A 58 -5.22 2.04 -5.41
CA TRP A 58 -3.77 2.13 -5.22
C TRP A 58 -3.25 3.55 -5.34
N ARG A 59 -3.67 4.30 -6.36
CA ARG A 59 -3.29 5.72 -6.48
C ARG A 59 -3.71 6.52 -5.27
N HIS A 60 -4.91 6.27 -4.74
CA HIS A 60 -5.38 6.94 -3.53
C HIS A 60 -4.54 6.54 -2.31
N PHE A 61 -4.19 5.26 -2.19
CA PHE A 61 -3.31 4.78 -1.13
C PHE A 61 -1.92 5.43 -1.19
N ASP A 62 -1.36 5.62 -2.38
CA ASP A 62 -0.08 6.31 -2.58
C ASP A 62 -0.17 7.78 -2.21
N GLN A 63 -1.24 8.48 -2.62
CA GLN A 63 -1.48 9.87 -2.23
C GLN A 63 -1.56 10.08 -0.72
N ILE A 64 -2.24 9.16 0.00
CA ILE A 64 -2.30 9.19 1.47
C ILE A 64 -0.91 8.98 2.07
N ASN A 65 -0.14 8.04 1.53
CA ASN A 65 1.22 7.78 2.00
C ASN A 65 2.15 8.98 1.80
N ASP A 66 2.12 9.61 0.63
CA ASP A 66 2.92 10.80 0.33
C ASP A 66 2.55 11.94 1.30
N ARG A 67 1.24 12.14 1.53
CA ARG A 67 0.78 13.14 2.49
C ARG A 67 1.20 12.84 3.92
N LEU A 68 1.18 11.57 4.34
CA LEU A 68 1.66 11.15 5.65
C LEU A 68 3.15 11.47 5.81
N LEU A 69 3.98 11.18 4.80
CA LEU A 69 5.41 11.49 4.81
C LEU A 69 5.65 13.00 4.96
N GLU A 70 4.95 13.83 4.18
CA GLU A 70 5.00 15.28 4.31
C GLU A 70 4.65 15.75 5.73
N LEU A 71 3.54 15.24 6.30
CA LEU A 71 3.10 15.63 7.64
C LEU A 71 4.08 15.19 8.73
N PHE A 72 4.71 14.02 8.60
CA PHE A 72 5.76 13.59 9.51
C PHE A 72 7.00 14.48 9.42
N ASP A 73 7.40 14.87 8.22
CA ASP A 73 8.52 15.81 8.03
C ASP A 73 8.22 17.18 8.62
N LEU A 74 7.02 17.70 8.40
CA LEU A 74 6.55 18.94 9.04
C LEU A 74 6.58 18.83 10.56
N LEU A 75 6.06 17.73 11.12
CA LEU A 75 5.97 17.51 12.57
C LEU A 75 7.34 17.37 13.24
N ARG A 76 8.34 16.83 12.52
CA ARG A 76 9.74 16.73 12.95
C ARG A 76 10.46 18.08 12.93
N ASN A 77 10.12 18.95 11.98
CA ASN A 77 10.84 20.20 11.74
C ASN A 77 10.20 21.43 12.43
N SER A 78 8.90 21.40 12.76
CA SER A 78 8.25 22.52 13.45
C SER A 78 8.49 22.52 14.95
N LYS A 79 8.61 23.73 15.51
CA LYS A 79 8.65 23.99 16.95
C LYS A 79 7.31 24.53 17.48
N ASN A 80 6.35 24.80 16.59
CA ASN A 80 5.05 25.35 16.94
C ASN A 80 4.11 24.24 17.43
N ALA A 81 3.70 24.30 18.69
CA ALA A 81 2.83 23.30 19.30
C ALA A 81 1.43 23.21 18.63
N ALA A 82 0.88 24.34 18.17
CA ALA A 82 -0.45 24.36 17.55
C ALA A 82 -0.43 23.67 16.18
N GLU A 83 0.58 23.95 15.35
CA GLU A 83 0.80 23.28 14.06
C GLU A 83 1.02 21.77 14.24
N ARG A 84 1.88 21.39 15.20
CA ARG A 84 2.15 19.97 15.47
C ARG A 84 0.89 19.21 15.92
N ASN A 85 0.03 19.83 16.71
CA ASN A 85 -1.25 19.23 17.09
C ASN A 85 -2.17 19.05 15.88
N SER A 86 -2.30 20.08 15.04
CA SER A 86 -3.11 20.00 13.81
C SER A 86 -2.60 18.92 12.84
N TRP A 87 -1.29 18.79 12.66
CA TRP A 87 -0.74 17.73 11.80
C TRP A 87 -0.88 16.34 12.42
N SER A 88 -0.80 16.22 13.75
CA SER A 88 -1.04 14.95 14.43
C SER A 88 -2.47 14.45 14.20
N GLU A 89 -3.45 15.36 14.22
CA GLU A 89 -4.85 15.06 13.91
C GLU A 89 -5.02 14.62 12.45
N GLN A 90 -4.44 15.36 11.49
CA GLN A 90 -4.44 14.98 10.08
C GLN A 90 -3.78 13.62 9.83
N ILE A 91 -2.66 13.32 10.50
CA ILE A 91 -2.01 12.00 10.42
C ILE A 91 -2.95 10.90 10.91
N TRP A 92 -3.72 11.15 11.96
CA TRP A 92 -4.66 10.16 12.49
C TRP A 92 -5.81 9.87 11.52
N GLU A 93 -6.40 10.92 10.94
CA GLU A 93 -7.45 10.78 9.92
C GLU A 93 -6.95 10.02 8.69
N LEU A 94 -5.78 10.37 8.18
CA LEU A 94 -5.16 9.72 7.03
C LEU A 94 -4.84 8.24 7.31
N LYS A 95 -4.41 7.89 8.52
CA LYS A 95 -4.20 6.49 8.91
C LYS A 95 -5.51 5.69 8.93
N LEU A 96 -6.62 6.28 9.37
CA LEU A 96 -7.92 5.60 9.31
C LEU A 96 -8.36 5.37 7.86
N GLU A 97 -8.15 6.36 7.00
CA GLU A 97 -8.48 6.26 5.59
C GLU A 97 -7.60 5.22 4.87
N GLN A 98 -6.30 5.17 5.19
CA GLN A 98 -5.36 4.16 4.73
C GLN A 98 -5.86 2.74 5.03
N ILE A 99 -6.24 2.46 6.29
CA ILE A 99 -6.79 1.16 6.71
C ILE A 99 -8.07 0.82 5.92
N LYS A 100 -8.91 1.81 5.64
CA LYS A 100 -10.14 1.61 4.85
C LYS A 100 -9.82 1.26 3.40
N LEU A 101 -8.80 1.88 2.79
CA LEU A 101 -8.35 1.56 1.44
C LEU A 101 -7.78 0.15 1.36
N GLU A 102 -6.98 -0.26 2.35
CA GLU A 102 -6.43 -1.62 2.41
C GLU A 102 -7.51 -2.69 2.39
N LYS A 103 -8.55 -2.50 3.20
CA LYS A 103 -9.71 -3.41 3.23
C LYS A 103 -10.44 -3.46 1.88
N GLN A 104 -10.58 -2.33 1.20
CA GLN A 104 -11.21 -2.27 -0.12
C GLN A 104 -10.36 -2.94 -1.21
N ILE A 105 -9.05 -2.75 -1.16
CA ILE A 105 -8.08 -3.40 -2.05
C ILE A 105 -8.15 -4.91 -1.84
N GLN A 106 -8.05 -5.38 -0.59
CA GLN A 106 -8.15 -6.80 -0.25
C GLN A 106 -9.47 -7.41 -0.72
N ALA A 107 -10.60 -6.77 -0.43
CA ALA A 107 -11.92 -7.23 -0.88
C ALA A 107 -12.05 -7.29 -2.41
N SER A 108 -11.37 -6.40 -3.14
CA SER A 108 -11.36 -6.41 -4.60
C SER A 108 -10.62 -7.63 -5.17
N TYR A 109 -9.66 -8.18 -4.43
CA TYR A 109 -8.93 -9.39 -4.79
C TYR A 109 -9.59 -10.69 -4.29
N SER A 110 -10.30 -10.68 -3.15
CA SER A 110 -11.05 -11.85 -2.67
C SER A 110 -12.23 -12.25 -3.58
N HIS A 111 -12.62 -11.40 -4.54
CA HIS A 111 -13.69 -11.64 -5.52
C HIS A 111 -13.17 -11.84 -6.96
N LEU A 112 -11.87 -12.15 -7.14
CA LEU A 112 -11.24 -12.43 -8.45
C LEU A 112 -11.14 -13.92 -8.74
#